data_AF-A0A255G8R5-F1
#
_entry.id   AF-A0A255G8R5-F1
#
_cell.length_a   1.000
_cell.length_b   1.000
_cell.length_c   1.000
_cell.angle_alpha   90.00
_cell.angle_beta   90.00
_cell.angle_gamma   90.00
#
_symmetry.space_group_name_H-M   'P 1'
#
loop_
_entity.id
_entity.type
_entity.pdbx_description
1 polymer ?
#
loop_
_entity_poly.entity_id
_entity_poly.type
_entity_poly.pdbx_seq_one_letter_code
_entity_poly.pdbx_strand_id
1 'polypeptide(L)'
;MTGESPRDLLLHKAVQHFATHGVRDTSLRTLASNIGTSQRMLSYHFGSREGLLAAVIERIAAANADALAQLFADHSDPFDAGAENWRRTADQAQLVGPLYFELSAHAMYGKEYAESLRAAVLDQAQERFAEAYAQHTDETTARTLARLTLAVGQGLLFDMLLDGDRAASDRAVEEFTAMIRQRLAG
;
A
#
# COMPACT_ATOMS: atom_id res chain seq x y z
N MET A 1 -19.92 13.47 13.48
CA MET A 1 -18.73 14.15 12.96
C MET A 1 -17.68 14.20 14.07
N THR A 2 -16.88 13.15 14.21
CA THR A 2 -15.70 13.19 15.08
C THR A 2 -14.68 14.11 14.43
N GLY A 3 -14.40 15.26 15.04
CA GLY A 3 -13.37 16.17 14.53
C GLY A 3 -12.02 15.47 14.52
N GLU A 4 -11.32 15.50 13.38
CA GLU A 4 -9.95 14.96 13.29
C GLU A 4 -9.07 15.58 14.37
N SER A 5 -8.29 14.74 15.06
CA SER A 5 -7.39 15.25 16.10
C SER A 5 -6.30 16.14 15.47
N PRO A 6 -5.71 17.07 16.22
CA PRO A 6 -4.55 17.84 15.75
C PRO A 6 -3.40 16.95 15.24
N ARG A 7 -3.22 15.75 15.84
CA ARG A 7 -2.25 14.74 15.40
C ARG A 7 -2.60 14.22 14.00
N ASP A 8 -3.88 13.90 13.75
CA ASP A 8 -4.33 13.37 12.47
C ASP A 8 -4.20 14.40 11.35
N LEU A 9 -4.53 15.66 11.62
CA LEU A 9 -4.35 16.75 10.66
C LEU A 9 -2.87 16.94 10.27
N LEU A 10 -1.96 16.85 11.25
CA LEU A 10 -0.52 16.94 10.98
C LEU A 10 -0.01 15.73 10.20
N LEU A 11 -0.50 14.54 10.53
CA LEU A 11 -0.15 13.31 9.82
C LEU A 11 -0.64 13.35 8.37
N HIS A 12 -1.89 13.78 8.14
CA HIS A 12 -2.46 13.94 6.82
C HIS A 12 -1.61 14.88 5.94
N LYS A 13 -1.25 16.05 6.48
CA LYS A 13 -0.38 17.00 5.79
C LYS A 13 1.01 16.42 5.50
N ALA A 14 1.58 15.65 6.44
CA ALA A 14 2.87 14.99 6.24
C ALA A 14 2.80 13.94 5.12
N VAL A 15 1.74 13.12 5.09
CA VAL A 15 1.49 12.14 4.02
C VAL A 15 1.40 12.85 2.67
N GLN A 16 0.61 13.92 2.55
CA GLN A 16 0.49 14.69 1.31
C GLN A 16 1.83 15.30 0.86
N HIS A 17 2.61 15.82 1.81
CA HIS A 17 3.93 16.36 1.50
C HIS A 17 4.87 15.28 0.97
N PHE A 18 4.96 14.13 1.65
CA PHE A 18 5.83 13.03 1.25
C PHE A 18 5.38 12.34 -0.03
N ALA A 19 4.07 12.23 -0.28
CA ALA A 19 3.50 11.77 -1.54
C ALA A 19 4.03 12.57 -2.74
N THR A 20 4.22 13.89 -2.56
CA THR A 20 4.65 14.79 -3.64
C THR A 20 6.17 14.96 -3.72
N HIS A 21 6.89 14.87 -2.61
CA HIS A 21 8.31 15.25 -2.52
C HIS A 21 9.26 14.09 -2.15
N GLY A 22 8.70 12.92 -1.83
CA GLY A 22 9.43 11.79 -1.24
C GLY A 22 9.83 12.01 0.22
N VAL A 23 10.41 10.98 0.83
CA VAL A 23 10.90 10.96 2.22
C VAL A 23 12.41 11.11 2.33
N ARG A 24 13.02 11.87 1.41
CA ARG A 24 14.44 12.25 1.45
C ARG A 24 14.81 12.89 2.81
N ASP A 25 16.09 13.22 3.04
CA ASP A 25 16.64 13.82 4.28
C ASP A 25 16.04 15.20 4.71
N THR A 26 14.77 15.45 4.39
CA THR A 26 13.90 16.44 4.99
C THR A 26 13.84 16.27 6.51
N SER A 27 14.50 17.19 7.22
CA SER A 27 14.38 17.30 8.68
C SER A 27 12.95 17.65 9.11
N LEU A 28 12.58 17.34 10.36
CA LEU A 28 11.29 17.78 10.93
C LEU A 28 11.08 19.30 10.85
N ARG A 29 12.17 20.08 10.94
CA ARG A 29 12.12 21.55 10.82
C ARG A 29 11.71 21.99 9.42
N THR A 30 12.34 21.38 8.41
CA THR A 30 12.03 21.66 6.99
C THR A 30 10.59 21.25 6.69
N LEU A 31 10.20 20.04 7.09
CA LEU A 31 8.83 19.56 6.92
C LEU A 31 7.81 20.49 7.59
N ALA A 32 8.05 20.88 8.84
CA ALA A 32 7.15 21.76 9.57
C ALA A 32 6.88 23.07 8.83
N SER A 33 7.93 23.66 8.27
CA SER A 33 7.84 24.89 7.47
C SER A 33 6.99 24.67 6.22
N ASN A 34 7.16 23.52 5.54
CA ASN A 34 6.44 23.19 4.31
C ASN A 34 4.95 22.89 4.54
N ILE A 35 4.56 22.36 5.70
CA ILE A 35 3.17 22.00 6.00
C ILE A 35 2.43 23.01 6.89
N GLY A 36 3.07 24.16 7.16
CA GLY A 36 2.48 25.26 7.92
C GLY A 36 2.29 24.93 9.41
N THR A 37 3.31 24.35 10.05
CA THR A 37 3.33 24.06 11.49
C THR A 37 4.71 24.39 12.09
N SER A 38 4.93 24.06 13.37
CA SER A 38 6.24 24.19 14.02
C SER A 38 6.89 22.81 14.23
N GLN A 39 8.23 22.78 14.23
CA GLN A 39 8.98 21.57 14.58
C GLN A 39 8.56 21.04 15.97
N ARG A 40 8.29 21.94 16.93
CA ARG A 40 7.82 21.59 18.27
C ARG A 40 6.52 20.77 18.23
N MET A 41 5.57 21.13 17.37
CA MET A 41 4.31 20.38 17.23
C MET A 41 4.53 18.99 16.64
N LEU A 42 5.41 18.86 15.64
CA LEU A 42 5.75 17.55 15.08
C LEU A 42 6.48 16.66 16.10
N SER A 43 7.47 17.21 16.80
CA SER A 43 8.17 16.48 17.86
C SER A 43 7.23 16.12 19.02
N TYR A 44 6.27 16.97 19.37
CA TYR A 44 5.29 16.66 20.41
C TYR A 44 4.40 15.46 20.04
N HIS A 45 3.93 15.38 18.79
CA HIS A 45 3.00 14.32 18.36
C HIS A 45 3.67 13.02 17.89
N PHE A 46 4.89 13.11 17.38
CA PHE A 46 5.58 11.99 16.72
C PHE A 46 6.97 11.68 17.30
N GLY A 47 7.46 12.49 18.24
CA GLY A 47 8.78 12.34 18.86
C GLY A 47 9.93 12.76 17.95
N SER A 48 10.17 11.96 16.90
CA SER A 48 11.27 12.13 15.96
C SER A 48 10.79 12.09 14.49
N ARG A 49 11.73 12.26 13.56
CA ARG A 49 11.46 12.08 12.13
C ARG A 49 11.07 10.63 11.84
N GLU A 50 11.81 9.69 12.42
CA GLU A 50 11.55 8.26 12.32
C GLU A 50 10.18 7.91 12.92
N GLY A 51 9.80 8.50 14.05
CA GLY A 51 8.47 8.31 14.63
C GLY A 51 7.35 8.88 13.76
N LEU A 52 7.59 9.98 13.03
CA LEU A 52 6.64 10.47 12.04
C LEU A 52 6.54 9.54 10.82
N LEU A 53 7.67 9.03 10.33
CA LEU A 53 7.69 8.07 9.21
C LEU A 53 6.99 6.76 9.59
N ALA A 54 7.19 6.26 10.80
CA ALA A 54 6.46 5.11 11.33
C ALA A 54 4.94 5.37 11.32
N ALA A 55 4.50 6.53 11.81
CA ALA A 55 3.09 6.91 11.80
C ALA A 55 2.51 7.05 10.38
N VAL A 56 3.31 7.52 9.41
CA VAL A 56 2.94 7.58 7.98
C VAL A 56 2.75 6.18 7.42
N ILE A 57 3.68 5.27 7.71
CA ILE A 57 3.61 3.87 7.28
C ILE A 57 2.39 3.18 7.88
N GLU A 58 2.15 3.35 9.18
CA GLU A 58 0.98 2.80 9.87
C GLU A 58 -0.32 3.28 9.23
N ARG A 59 -0.41 4.58 8.88
CA ARG A 59 -1.59 5.14 8.19
C ARG A 59 -1.81 4.51 6.82
N ILE A 60 -0.74 4.35 6.03
CA ILE A 60 -0.82 3.74 4.69
C ILE A 60 -1.19 2.26 4.80
N ALA A 61 -0.55 1.53 5.71
CA ALA A 61 -0.83 0.12 5.97
C ALA A 61 -2.28 -0.11 6.41
N ALA A 62 -2.78 0.68 7.36
CA ALA A 62 -4.16 0.59 7.82
C ALA A 62 -5.16 0.89 6.70
N ALA A 63 -4.93 1.95 5.91
CA ALA A 63 -5.80 2.28 4.78
C ALA A 63 -5.85 1.15 3.72
N ASN A 64 -4.71 0.53 3.43
CA ASN A 64 -4.64 -0.61 2.50
C ASN A 64 -5.34 -1.85 3.07
N ALA A 65 -5.15 -2.15 4.35
CA ALA A 65 -5.79 -3.28 5.01
C ALA A 65 -7.31 -3.11 5.06
N ASP A 66 -7.81 -1.92 5.42
CA ASP A 66 -9.23 -1.59 5.45
C ASP A 66 -9.84 -1.68 4.04
N ALA A 67 -9.16 -1.14 3.03
CA ALA A 67 -9.62 -1.20 1.64
C ALA A 67 -9.71 -2.64 1.13
N LEU A 68 -8.71 -3.47 1.43
CA LEU A 68 -8.69 -4.88 1.03
C LEU A 68 -9.78 -5.69 1.76
N ALA A 69 -9.95 -5.46 3.07
CA ALA A 69 -10.98 -6.12 3.87
C ALA A 69 -12.39 -5.77 3.36
N GLN A 70 -12.67 -4.50 3.10
CA GLN A 70 -13.95 -4.05 2.53
C GLN A 70 -14.19 -4.68 1.16
N LEU A 71 -13.16 -4.76 0.33
CA LEU A 71 -13.24 -5.28 -1.01
C LEU A 71 -13.60 -6.78 -1.04
N PHE A 72 -13.01 -7.59 -0.16
CA PHE A 72 -13.40 -9.01 0.00
C PHE A 72 -14.75 -9.19 0.71
N ALA A 73 -15.23 -8.19 1.45
CA ALA A 73 -16.60 -8.20 1.98
C ALA A 73 -17.64 -7.90 0.89
N ASP A 74 -17.29 -7.05 -0.08
CA ASP A 74 -18.19 -6.61 -1.16
C ASP A 74 -18.23 -7.60 -2.35
N HIS A 75 -17.18 -8.41 -2.54
CA HIS A 75 -17.05 -9.33 -3.67
C HIS A 75 -16.85 -10.76 -3.19
N SER A 76 -17.77 -11.66 -3.57
CA SER A 76 -17.65 -13.09 -3.26
C SER A 76 -16.68 -13.83 -4.19
N ASP A 77 -16.45 -13.33 -5.40
CA ASP A 77 -15.46 -13.90 -6.33
C ASP A 77 -14.08 -13.25 -6.07
N PRO A 78 -13.03 -14.01 -5.72
CA PRO A 78 -11.67 -13.47 -5.53
C PRO A 78 -11.10 -12.76 -6.75
N PHE A 79 -11.55 -13.11 -7.97
CA PHE A 79 -11.07 -12.48 -9.19
C PHE A 79 -11.67 -11.09 -9.39
N ASP A 80 -12.96 -10.94 -9.10
CA ASP A 80 -13.64 -9.63 -9.14
C ASP A 80 -13.05 -8.70 -8.06
N ALA A 81 -12.79 -9.26 -6.87
CA ALA A 81 -12.08 -8.57 -5.80
C ALA A 81 -10.69 -8.10 -6.29
N GLY A 82 -9.88 -8.99 -6.87
CA GLY A 82 -8.56 -8.66 -7.39
C GLY A 82 -8.57 -7.54 -8.46
N ALA A 83 -9.52 -7.60 -9.39
CA ALA A 83 -9.68 -6.59 -10.45
C ALA A 83 -10.06 -5.21 -9.89
N GLU A 84 -11.00 -5.15 -8.95
CA GLU A 84 -11.38 -3.89 -8.30
C GLU A 84 -10.24 -3.34 -7.43
N ASN A 85 -9.47 -4.22 -6.76
CA ASN A 85 -8.30 -3.83 -5.98
C ASN A 85 -7.24 -3.18 -6.87
N TRP A 86 -6.96 -3.81 -8.01
CA TRP A 86 -6.06 -3.25 -9.02
C TRP A 86 -6.55 -1.88 -9.49
N ARG A 87 -7.82 -1.76 -9.92
CA ARG A 87 -8.38 -0.50 -10.43
C ARG A 87 -8.23 0.64 -9.43
N ARG A 88 -8.62 0.42 -8.17
CA ARG A 88 -8.50 1.43 -7.09
C ARG A 88 -7.05 1.82 -6.84
N THR A 89 -6.15 0.83 -6.79
CA THR A 89 -4.72 1.05 -6.55
C THR A 89 -4.08 1.84 -7.69
N ALA A 90 -4.38 1.47 -8.93
CA ALA A 90 -3.86 2.12 -10.12
C ALA A 90 -4.38 3.55 -10.28
N ASP A 91 -5.65 3.82 -9.92
CA ASP A 91 -6.26 5.17 -9.96
C ASP A 91 -5.57 6.14 -8.97
N GLN A 92 -5.05 5.63 -7.85
CA GLN A 92 -4.38 6.43 -6.82
C GLN A 92 -2.84 6.36 -6.90
N ALA A 93 -2.29 5.55 -7.79
CA ALA A 93 -0.88 5.20 -7.84
C ALA A 93 0.03 6.44 -7.95
N GLN A 94 -0.33 7.41 -8.78
CA GLN A 94 0.49 8.61 -8.99
C GLN A 94 0.62 9.47 -7.72
N LEU A 95 -0.34 9.38 -6.79
CA LEU A 95 -0.31 10.14 -5.54
C LEU A 95 0.52 9.45 -4.47
N VAL A 96 0.33 8.14 -4.26
CA VAL A 96 0.90 7.43 -3.10
C VAL A 96 1.90 6.32 -3.46
N GLY A 97 1.93 5.89 -4.72
CA GLY A 97 2.76 4.80 -5.22
C GLY A 97 4.27 5.04 -5.05
N PRO A 98 4.83 6.17 -5.51
CA PRO A 98 6.26 6.46 -5.32
C PRO A 98 6.68 6.44 -3.85
N LEU A 99 5.86 7.00 -2.97
CA LEU A 99 6.08 6.98 -1.52
C LEU A 99 6.06 5.55 -0.96
N TYR A 100 5.11 4.71 -1.39
CA TYR A 100 5.04 3.32 -1.00
C TYR A 100 6.30 2.54 -1.41
N PHE A 101 6.79 2.72 -2.63
CA PHE A 101 8.01 2.07 -3.10
C PHE A 101 9.28 2.59 -2.39
N GLU A 102 9.37 3.89 -2.13
CA GLU A 102 10.48 4.49 -1.36
C GLU A 102 10.53 3.91 0.06
N LEU A 103 9.38 3.82 0.75
CA LEU A 103 9.30 3.25 2.10
C LEU A 103 9.52 1.73 2.10
N SER A 104 9.16 1.04 1.02
CA SER A 104 9.47 -0.38 0.83
C SER A 104 10.98 -0.60 0.73
N ALA A 105 11.71 0.26 0.03
CA ALA A 105 13.17 0.22 0.01
C ALA A 105 13.77 0.44 1.42
N HIS A 106 13.20 1.34 2.22
CA HIS A 106 13.63 1.52 3.62
C HIS A 106 13.41 0.26 4.47
N ALA A 107 12.28 -0.42 4.30
CA ALA A 107 12.02 -1.71 4.96
C ALA A 107 13.02 -2.79 4.51
N MET A 108 13.37 -2.85 3.22
CA MET A 108 14.39 -3.78 2.69
C MET A 108 15.77 -3.52 3.28
N TYR A 109 16.12 -2.26 3.58
CA TYR A 109 17.36 -1.90 4.29
C TYR A 109 17.28 -2.09 5.81
N GLY A 110 16.20 -2.67 6.35
CA GLY A 110 16.06 -2.97 7.77
C GLY A 110 15.90 -1.74 8.65
N LYS A 111 15.33 -0.63 8.13
CA LYS A 111 15.04 0.54 8.96
C LYS A 111 13.90 0.21 9.94
N GLU A 112 14.16 0.36 11.25
CA GLU A 112 13.22 0.00 12.32
C GLU A 112 11.85 0.68 12.16
N TYR A 113 11.82 1.97 11.81
CA TYR A 113 10.56 2.71 11.61
C TYR A 113 9.70 2.18 10.45
N ALA A 114 10.27 1.36 9.55
CA ALA A 114 9.59 0.78 8.41
C ALA A 114 9.19 -0.70 8.61
N GLU A 115 9.40 -1.26 9.80
CA GLU A 115 9.09 -2.65 10.11
C GLU A 115 7.60 -2.97 9.92
N SER A 116 6.70 -2.06 10.30
CA SER A 116 5.25 -2.26 10.15
C SER A 116 4.81 -2.39 8.70
N LEU A 117 5.52 -1.78 7.74
CA LEU A 117 5.26 -1.96 6.32
C LEU A 117 5.51 -3.42 5.90
N ARG A 118 6.56 -4.05 6.45
CA ARG A 118 6.88 -5.45 6.17
C ARG A 118 5.74 -6.37 6.61
N ALA A 119 5.24 -6.19 7.82
CA ALA A 119 4.12 -6.99 8.34
C ALA A 119 2.82 -6.77 7.55
N ALA A 120 2.52 -5.51 7.19
CA ALA A 120 1.32 -5.19 6.42
C ALA A 120 1.36 -5.78 4.99
N VAL A 121 2.50 -5.68 4.31
CA VAL A 121 2.65 -6.12 2.91
C VAL A 121 2.78 -7.63 2.78
N LEU A 122 3.55 -8.28 3.66
CA LEU A 122 3.83 -9.71 3.51
C LEU A 122 2.76 -10.59 4.14
N ASP A 123 2.18 -10.18 5.26
CA ASP A 123 1.36 -11.08 6.07
C ASP A 123 -0.13 -10.82 5.82
N GLN A 124 -0.61 -9.59 5.98
CA GLN A 124 -2.05 -9.31 5.96
C GLN A 124 -2.67 -9.44 4.57
N ALA A 125 -2.07 -8.81 3.56
CA ALA A 125 -2.60 -8.87 2.20
C ALA A 125 -2.52 -10.30 1.63
N GLN A 126 -1.43 -10.99 1.90
CA GLN A 126 -1.22 -12.36 1.41
C GLN A 126 -2.21 -13.33 2.05
N GLU A 127 -2.50 -13.20 3.35
CA GLU A 127 -3.47 -14.07 4.02
C GLU A 127 -4.87 -13.90 3.42
N ARG A 128 -5.32 -12.67 3.12
CA ARG A 128 -6.64 -12.43 2.50
C ARG A 128 -6.80 -13.10 1.13
N PHE A 129 -5.81 -12.95 0.26
CA PHE A 129 -5.83 -13.64 -1.03
C PHE A 129 -5.71 -15.17 -0.86
N ALA A 130 -4.93 -15.64 0.11
CA ALA A 130 -4.78 -17.08 0.37
C ALA A 130 -6.09 -17.70 0.89
N GLU A 131 -6.78 -17.04 1.82
CA GLU A 131 -8.10 -17.42 2.32
C GLU A 131 -9.11 -17.55 1.17
N ALA A 132 -9.08 -16.60 0.23
CA ALA A 132 -10.00 -16.60 -0.90
C ALA A 132 -9.67 -17.72 -1.91
N TYR A 133 -8.39 -17.94 -2.24
CA TYR A 133 -8.00 -19.06 -3.12
C TYR A 133 -8.18 -20.43 -2.48
N ALA A 134 -8.08 -20.57 -1.16
CA ALA A 134 -8.27 -21.83 -0.45
C ALA A 134 -9.70 -22.40 -0.58
N GLN A 135 -10.66 -21.60 -1.03
CA GLN A 135 -12.01 -22.07 -1.39
C GLN A 135 -12.04 -22.90 -2.68
N HIS A 136 -10.96 -22.84 -3.47
CA HIS A 136 -10.88 -23.43 -4.80
C HIS A 136 -9.69 -24.39 -4.99
N THR A 137 -8.76 -24.46 -4.04
CA THR A 137 -7.55 -25.29 -4.14
C THR A 137 -6.98 -25.62 -2.75
N ASP A 138 -5.93 -26.44 -2.69
CA ASP A 138 -5.25 -26.76 -1.44
C ASP A 138 -4.49 -25.55 -0.87
N GLU A 139 -4.22 -25.56 0.44
CA GLU A 139 -3.59 -24.44 1.14
C GLU A 139 -2.22 -24.04 0.57
N THR A 140 -1.41 -25.00 0.14
CA THR A 140 -0.07 -24.72 -0.39
C THR A 140 -0.18 -23.99 -1.73
N THR A 141 -1.06 -24.46 -2.60
CA THR A 141 -1.36 -23.81 -3.87
C THR A 141 -1.97 -22.43 -3.63
N ALA A 142 -2.94 -22.29 -2.72
CA ALA A 142 -3.59 -21.02 -2.41
C ALA A 142 -2.60 -19.93 -1.95
N ARG A 143 -1.70 -20.27 -1.01
CA ARG A 143 -0.64 -19.35 -0.54
C ARG A 143 0.33 -18.97 -1.66
N THR A 144 0.65 -19.91 -2.55
CA THR A 144 1.51 -19.65 -3.71
C THR A 144 0.85 -18.69 -4.71
N LEU A 145 -0.43 -18.89 -5.02
CA LEU A 145 -1.19 -18.02 -5.90
C LEU A 145 -1.36 -16.62 -5.29
N ALA A 146 -1.64 -16.52 -3.99
CA ALA A 146 -1.72 -15.24 -3.28
C ALA A 146 -0.44 -14.43 -3.39
N ARG A 147 0.71 -15.06 -3.14
CA ARG A 147 2.02 -14.44 -3.31
C ARG A 147 2.25 -13.97 -4.75
N LEU A 148 1.90 -14.80 -5.73
CA LEU A 148 2.06 -14.47 -7.14
C LEU A 148 1.18 -13.28 -7.56
N THR A 149 -0.09 -13.28 -7.15
CA THR A 149 -1.04 -12.19 -7.42
C THR A 149 -0.56 -10.85 -6.89
N LEU A 150 -0.07 -10.81 -5.65
CA LEU A 150 0.49 -9.60 -5.08
C LEU A 150 1.77 -9.14 -5.79
N ALA A 151 2.68 -10.07 -6.10
CA ALA A 151 3.94 -9.75 -6.78
C ALA A 151 3.71 -9.21 -8.20
N VAL A 152 2.78 -9.80 -8.96
CA VAL A 152 2.41 -9.32 -10.30
C VAL A 152 1.77 -7.94 -10.21
N GLY A 153 0.81 -7.74 -9.31
CA GLY A 153 0.18 -6.43 -9.12
C GLY A 153 1.18 -5.33 -8.73
N GLN A 154 2.11 -5.63 -7.82
CA GLN A 154 3.16 -4.68 -7.42
C GLN A 154 4.13 -4.37 -8.57
N GLY A 155 4.53 -5.37 -9.35
CA GLY A 155 5.40 -5.17 -10.52
C GLY A 155 4.74 -4.31 -11.60
N LEU A 156 3.49 -4.61 -11.94
CA LEU A 156 2.73 -3.84 -12.93
C LEU A 156 2.42 -2.42 -12.46
N LEU A 157 2.22 -2.21 -11.15
CA LEU A 157 2.08 -0.89 -10.56
C LEU A 157 3.40 -0.10 -10.65
N PHE A 158 4.53 -0.77 -10.41
CA PHE A 158 5.86 -0.16 -10.53
C PHE A 158 6.14 0.27 -11.97
N ASP A 159 5.92 -0.63 -12.95
CA ASP A 159 6.15 -0.34 -14.36
C ASP A 159 5.26 0.83 -14.83
N MET A 160 3.97 0.81 -14.49
CA MET A 160 3.01 1.88 -14.81
C MET A 160 3.45 3.25 -14.27
N LEU A 161 4.08 3.29 -13.10
CA LEU A 161 4.59 4.55 -12.53
C LEU A 161 5.83 5.08 -13.25
N LEU A 162 6.58 4.21 -13.94
CA LEU A 162 7.76 4.59 -14.70
C LEU A 162 7.42 5.03 -16.13
N ASP A 163 6.55 4.29 -16.82
CA ASP A 163 6.24 4.53 -18.23
C ASP A 163 4.93 5.32 -18.46
N GLY A 164 4.03 5.35 -17.47
CA GLY A 164 2.72 5.97 -17.56
C GLY A 164 1.68 5.19 -18.36
N ASP A 165 1.98 3.96 -18.82
CA ASP A 165 1.08 3.17 -19.67
C ASP A 165 0.08 2.34 -18.83
N ARG A 166 -0.90 3.05 -18.27
CA ARG A 166 -2.02 2.44 -17.53
C ARG A 166 -2.71 1.33 -18.33
N ALA A 167 -2.92 1.55 -19.62
CA ALA A 167 -3.66 0.61 -20.45
C ALA A 167 -2.89 -0.70 -20.65
N ALA A 168 -1.56 -0.66 -20.75
CA ALA A 168 -0.74 -1.86 -20.79
C ALA A 168 -0.78 -2.65 -19.49
N SER A 169 -0.67 -1.98 -18.34
CA SER A 169 -0.76 -2.65 -17.04
C SER A 169 -2.16 -3.24 -16.78
N ASP A 170 -3.24 -2.55 -17.18
CA ASP A 170 -4.60 -3.09 -17.10
C ASP A 170 -4.73 -4.40 -17.89
N ARG A 171 -4.28 -4.43 -19.15
CA ARG A 171 -4.29 -5.64 -19.98
C ARG A 171 -3.47 -6.78 -19.35
N ALA A 172 -2.33 -6.46 -18.75
CA ALA A 172 -1.48 -7.47 -18.11
C ALA A 172 -2.14 -8.08 -16.85
N VAL A 173 -2.85 -7.27 -16.05
CA VAL A 173 -3.64 -7.77 -14.91
C VAL A 173 -4.80 -8.65 -15.38
N GLU A 174 -5.52 -8.24 -16.42
CA GLU A 174 -6.61 -9.02 -17.01
C GLU A 174 -6.12 -10.39 -17.49
N GLU A 175 -5.02 -10.42 -18.24
CA GLU A 175 -4.40 -11.65 -18.75
C GLU A 175 -3.94 -12.56 -17.60
N PHE A 176 -3.25 -12.01 -16.60
CA PHE A 176 -2.82 -12.77 -15.42
C PHE A 176 -4.01 -13.36 -14.67
N THR A 177 -5.08 -12.58 -14.49
CA THR A 177 -6.32 -13.02 -13.83
C THR A 177 -6.95 -14.19 -14.59
N ALA A 178 -6.99 -14.13 -15.92
CA ALA A 178 -7.49 -15.21 -16.76
C ALA A 178 -6.65 -16.50 -16.61
N MET A 179 -5.32 -16.40 -16.57
CA MET A 179 -4.42 -17.55 -16.35
C MET A 179 -4.69 -18.25 -15.01
N ILE A 180 -4.85 -17.48 -13.92
CA ILE A 180 -5.12 -18.04 -12.59
C ILE A 180 -6.51 -18.69 -12.56
N ARG A 181 -7.52 -18.06 -13.17
CA ARG A 181 -8.88 -18.62 -13.25
C ARG A 181 -8.89 -19.94 -14.02
N GLN A 182 -8.19 -20.02 -15.14
CA GLN A 182 -8.06 -21.26 -15.91
C GLN A 182 -7.38 -22.36 -15.09
N ARG A 183 -6.32 -22.01 -14.34
CA ARG A 183 -5.60 -22.95 -13.48
C ARG A 183 -6.48 -23.52 -12.36
N LEU A 184 -7.39 -22.74 -11.78
CA LEU A 184 -8.30 -23.19 -10.73
C LEU A 184 -9.53 -23.94 -11.25
N ALA A 185 -9.83 -23.85 -12.55
CA ALA A 185 -10.97 -24.52 -13.16
C ALA A 185 -10.66 -25.95 -13.69
N GLY A 186 -9.37 -26.30 -13.81
CA GLY A 186 -8.90 -27.62 -14.24
C GLY A 186 -8.48 -28.50 -13.08
#